data_AF-A0AA96XGW8-F1
#
_entry.id   AF-A0AA96XGW8-F1
#
_cell.length_a   1.000
_cell.length_b   1.000
_cell.length_c   1.000
_cell.angle_alpha   90.00
_cell.angle_beta   90.00
_cell.angle_gamma   90.00
#
_symmetry.space_group_name_H-M   'P 1'
#
loop_
_entity.id
_entity.type
_entity.pdbx_description
1 polymer ?
#
loop_
_entity_poly.entity_id
_entity_poly.type
_entity_poly.pdbx_seq_one_letter_code
_entity_poly.pdbx_strand_id
1 'polypeptide(L)' 'MPLSAMEGCQNLREARLYARLGMGACQGRTCGTAAQTLFGWPGEDVRPPCLPARIGSLRLPPDVSSTHTRES' A
#
# COMPACT_ATOMS: atom_id res chain seq x y z
N MET A 1 -4.72 -4.16 -14.66
CA MET A 1 -3.74 -5.21 -15.01
C MET A 1 -4.53 -6.41 -15.52
N PRO A 2 -4.27 -6.93 -16.72
CA PRO A 2 -5.06 -8.00 -17.33
C PRO A 2 -4.65 -9.39 -16.81
N LEU A 3 -5.60 -10.34 -16.76
CA LEU A 3 -5.37 -11.71 -16.27
C LEU A 3 -4.21 -12.41 -16.98
N SER A 4 -4.09 -12.23 -18.30
CA SER A 4 -3.05 -12.84 -19.13
C SER A 4 -1.62 -12.45 -18.72
N ALA A 5 -1.42 -11.27 -18.13
CA ALA A 5 -0.09 -10.87 -17.68
C ALA A 5 0.38 -11.63 -16.42
N MET A 6 -0.47 -12.44 -15.78
CA MET A 6 -0.09 -13.37 -14.71
C MET A 6 0.13 -14.81 -15.20
N GLU A 7 0.06 -15.06 -16.52
CA GLU A 7 0.32 -16.39 -17.08
C GLU A 7 1.67 -16.93 -16.58
N GLY A 8 1.66 -18.16 -16.08
CA GLY A 8 2.84 -18.83 -15.55
C GLY A 8 3.24 -18.46 -14.11
N CYS A 9 2.69 -17.39 -13.52
CA CYS A 9 2.92 -17.08 -12.11
C CYS A 9 2.31 -18.18 -11.22
N GLN A 10 3.06 -18.63 -10.21
CA GLN A 10 2.63 -19.70 -9.30
C GLN A 10 2.19 -19.19 -7.93
N ASN A 11 2.45 -17.92 -7.64
CA ASN A 11 2.14 -17.32 -6.35
C ASN A 11 1.97 -15.80 -6.48
N LEU A 12 1.42 -15.21 -5.41
CA LEU A 12 1.17 -13.78 -5.31
C LEU A 12 2.46 -12.96 -5.51
N ARG A 13 3.60 -13.41 -4.96
CA ARG A 13 4.88 -12.71 -5.05
C ARG A 13 5.36 -12.59 -6.50
N GLU A 14 5.31 -13.67 -7.28
CA GLU A 14 5.64 -13.66 -8.71
C GLU A 14 4.71 -12.74 -9.49
N ALA A 15 3.41 -12.85 -9.30
CA ALA A 15 2.43 -11.99 -9.97
C ALA A 15 2.63 -10.51 -9.62
N ARG A 16 3.07 -10.18 -8.40
CA ARG A 16 3.46 -8.82 -8.05
C ARG A 16 4.71 -8.40 -8.82
N LEU A 17 5.79 -9.16 -8.76
CA LEU A 17 7.07 -8.76 -9.36
C LEU A 17 7.01 -8.68 -10.88
N TYR A 18 6.46 -9.69 -11.54
CA TYR A 18 6.38 -9.76 -13.00
C TYR A 18 5.27 -8.90 -13.57
N ALA A 19 4.10 -8.94 -12.93
CA ALA A 19 2.89 -8.44 -13.53
C ALA A 19 2.32 -7.20 -12.82
N ARG A 20 3.03 -6.68 -11.80
CA ARG A 20 2.65 -5.52 -11.00
C ARG A 20 1.31 -5.70 -10.27
N LEU A 21 0.89 -6.94 -10.02
CA LEU A 21 -0.29 -7.23 -9.19
C LEU A 21 -0.16 -6.51 -7.85
N GLY A 22 -1.19 -5.76 -7.46
CA GLY A 22 -1.24 -5.07 -6.17
C GLY A 22 -0.39 -3.80 -6.02
N MET A 23 0.29 -3.30 -7.06
CA MET A 23 1.10 -2.05 -6.98
C MET A 23 0.36 -0.78 -7.46
N GLY A 24 -0.96 -0.85 -7.65
CA GLY A 24 -1.78 0.32 -8.00
C GLY A 24 -2.19 1.14 -6.78
N ALA A 25 -2.96 2.21 -6.99
CA ALA A 25 -3.45 3.08 -5.91
C ALA A 25 -4.26 2.33 -4.82
N CYS A 26 -4.89 1.20 -5.17
CA CYS A 26 -5.60 0.37 -4.20
C CYS A 26 -4.69 -0.54 -3.37
N GLN A 27 -3.40 -0.62 -3.69
CA GLN A 27 -2.37 -1.42 -3.03
C GLN A 27 -2.79 -2.89 -2.81
N GLY A 28 -3.41 -3.49 -3.83
CA GLY A 28 -3.77 -4.91 -3.80
C GLY A 28 -5.10 -5.23 -3.10
N ARG A 29 -5.82 -4.24 -2.57
CA ARG A 29 -7.14 -4.49 -1.92
C ARG A 29 -8.15 -5.20 -2.82
N THR A 30 -8.16 -4.90 -4.12
CA THR A 30 -9.10 -5.53 -5.06
C THR A 30 -8.47 -6.74 -5.74
N CYS A 31 -7.31 -6.54 -6.38
CA CYS A 31 -6.69 -7.58 -7.19
C CYS A 31 -5.99 -8.67 -6.35
N GLY A 32 -5.59 -8.38 -5.11
CA GLY A 32 -5.08 -9.39 -4.18
C GLY A 32 -6.18 -10.33 -3.69
N THR A 33 -7.36 -9.81 -3.32
CA THR A 33 -8.53 -10.65 -3.01
C THR A 33 -8.98 -11.47 -4.22
N ALA A 34 -8.99 -10.87 -5.41
CA ALA A 34 -9.27 -11.61 -6.64
C ALA A 34 -8.27 -12.76 -6.85
N ALA A 35 -6.98 -12.57 -6.57
CA ALA A 35 -5.99 -13.62 -6.68
C ALA A 35 -6.18 -14.76 -5.65
N GLN A 36 -6.60 -14.44 -4.42
CA GLN A 36 -6.99 -15.45 -3.44
C GLN A 36 -8.18 -16.28 -3.94
N THR A 37 -9.21 -15.62 -4.49
CA THR A 37 -10.41 -16.31 -4.99
C THR A 37 -10.15 -17.13 -6.23
N LEU A 38 -9.39 -16.60 -7.21
CA LEU A 38 -9.20 -17.24 -8.51
C LEU A 38 -8.10 -18.31 -8.50
N PHE A 39 -7.05 -18.12 -7.71
CA PHE A 39 -5.86 -18.99 -7.73
C PHE A 39 -5.56 -19.67 -6.40
N GLY A 40 -6.29 -19.35 -5.33
CA GLY A 40 -6.00 -19.88 -3.99
C GLY A 40 -4.67 -19.38 -3.41
N TRP A 41 -4.06 -18.35 -4.00
CA TRP A 41 -2.79 -17.81 -3.49
C TRP A 41 -3.03 -17.09 -2.17
N PRO A 42 -2.32 -17.45 -1.09
CA PRO A 42 -2.56 -16.87 0.22
C PRO A 42 -2.26 -15.37 0.22
N GLY A 43 -3.09 -14.61 0.94
CA GLY A 43 -2.85 -13.20 1.19
C GLY A 43 -1.57 -12.96 1.98
N GLU A 44 -1.04 -11.75 1.87
CA GLU A 44 0.07 -11.29 2.70
C GLU A 44 -0.42 -10.23 3.68
N ASP A 45 0.36 -10.02 4.73
CA ASP A 45 0.10 -8.98 5.72
C ASP A 45 0.02 -7.59 5.10
N VAL A 46 -0.99 -6.84 5.54
CA VAL A 46 -1.15 -5.43 5.18
C VAL A 46 -0.06 -4.63 5.89
N ARG A 47 0.81 -3.99 5.12
CA ARG A 47 1.82 -3.09 5.66
C ARG A 47 1.29 -1.66 5.74
N PRO A 48 1.46 -0.96 6.87
CA PRO A 48 1.15 0.46 6.95
C PRO A 48 1.95 1.29 5.94
N PRO A 49 1.36 2.37 5.40
CA PRO A 49 0.00 2.85 5.64
C PRO A 49 -1.07 2.06 4.86
N CYS A 50 -2.20 1.73 5.51
CA CYS A 50 -3.27 0.91 4.91
C CYS A 50 -3.96 1.59 3.69
N LEU A 51 -3.78 2.90 3.54
CA LEU A 51 -4.23 3.71 2.43
C LEU A 51 -3.05 4.56 1.92
N PRO A 52 -3.01 4.91 0.62
CA PRO A 52 -2.03 5.87 0.13
C PRO A 52 -2.07 7.17 0.95
N ALA A 53 -0.92 7.58 1.46
CA ALA A 53 -0.76 8.78 2.27
C ALA A 53 0.30 9.69 1.67
N ARG A 54 0.11 11.01 1.79
CA ARG A 54 1.15 11.98 1.46
C ARG A 54 2.20 11.97 2.55
N ILE A 55 3.48 12.10 2.19
CA ILE A 55 4.58 12.19 3.18
C ILE A 55 4.36 13.33 4.17
N GLY A 56 3.83 14.48 3.71
CA GLY A 56 3.50 15.60 4.59
C GLY A 56 2.46 15.28 5.67
N SER A 57 1.56 14.33 5.43
CA SER A 57 0.56 13.89 6.42
C SER A 57 1.14 12.97 7.50
N LEU A 58 2.33 12.41 7.27
CA LEU A 58 3.05 11.57 8.23
C LEU A 58 4.05 12.38 9.08
N ARG A 59 4.21 13.67 8.82
CA ARG A 59 5.02 14.55 9.66
C ARG A 59 4.31 14.81 10.98
N LEU A 60 5.09 14.83 12.07
CA LEU A 60 4.62 15.41 13.32
C LEU A 60 4.25 16.89 13.06
N PRO A 61 3.11 17.38 13.55
CA PRO A 61 2.82 18.82 13.51
C PRO A 61 3.97 19.58 14.20
N PRO A 62 4.24 20.82 13.77
CA PRO A 62 5.23 21.65 14.45
C PRO A 62 4.87 21.78 15.93
N ASP A 63 5.89 21.76 16.78
CA ASP A 63 5.71 21.95 18.22
C ASP A 63 5.14 23.35 18.48
N VAL A 64 3.95 23.41 19.07
CA VAL A 64 3.26 24.65 19.47
C VAL A 64 3.66 25.04 20.90
N SER A 65 4.93 24.90 21.26
CA SER A 65 5.44 25.33 22.56
C SER A 65 5.74 26.83 22.57
N SER A 66 4.70 27.57 22.98
CA SER A 66 4.75 28.78 23.82
C SER A 66 5.63 29.94 23.36
N THR A 67 5.01 30.88 22.64
CA THR A 67 5.46 32.28 22.56
C THR A 67 5.59 32.84 23.98
N HIS A 68 6.80 32.86 24.53
CA HIS A 68 7.11 33.70 25.69
C HIS A 68 7.14 35.15 25.22
N THR A 69 6.04 35.88 25.45
CA THR A 69 6.03 37.35 25.44
C THR A 69 7.06 37.83 26.47
N ARG A 70 8.20 38.35 26.01
CA ARG A 70 9.04 39.23 26.83
C ARG A 70 8.47 40.63 26.72
N GLU A 71 7.60 40.97 27.66
CA GLU A 71 7.14 42.35 27.88
C GLU A 71 8.31 43.14 28.49
N SER A 72 8.55 44.34 27.96
CA SER A 72 9.65 45.25 28.32
C SER A 72 9.13 46.43 29.13
#